data_AF-A0A1H8EX60-F1
#
_entry.id   AF-A0A1H8EX60-F1
#
_cell.length_a   1.000
_cell.length_b   1.000
_cell.length_c   1.000
_cell.angle_alpha   90.00
_cell.angle_beta   90.00
_cell.angle_gamma   90.00
#
_symmetry.space_group_name_H-M   'P 1'
#
loop_
_entity.id
_entity.type
_entity.pdbx_description
1 polymer ?
#
loop_
_entity_poly.entity_id
_entity_poly.type
_entity_poly.pdbx_seq_one_letter_code
_entity_poly.pdbx_strand_id
1 'polypeptide(L)'
;MIHCGKTISIATTELTNKIQKAHIEIGLEITKAVAKAINPFESVEGLKEEESVLDSLIEKVSTYPDLTADDTATIYYKSKLDKTIWNTRINRDKYILNKKSFETYKELNKAITKAVGIQLNPASKCIDIDNAITNLNLAYETALSSK
;
A
#
# COMPACT_ATOMS: atom_id res chain seq x y z
N MET A 1 10.07 19.71 7.10
CA MET A 1 9.61 19.00 5.88
C MET A 1 10.31 17.66 5.64
N ILE A 2 11.64 17.54 5.83
CA ILE A 2 12.35 16.25 5.68
C ILE A 2 11.79 15.17 6.61
N HIS A 3 11.54 15.51 7.88
CA HIS A 3 10.95 14.58 8.86
C HIS A 3 9.57 14.09 8.42
N CYS A 4 8.68 14.95 7.92
CA CYS A 4 7.39 14.52 7.36
C CYS A 4 7.56 13.51 6.22
N GLY A 5 8.51 13.77 5.30
CA GLY A 5 8.81 12.85 4.21
C GLY A 5 9.30 11.49 4.69
N LYS A 6 10.19 11.46 5.69
CA LYS A 6 10.67 10.23 6.35
C LYS A 6 9.51 9.47 7.01
N THR A 7 8.65 10.15 7.77
CA THR A 7 7.48 9.55 8.43
C THR A 7 6.51 8.94 7.40
N ILE A 8 6.23 9.63 6.29
CA ILE A 8 5.40 9.11 5.19
C ILE A 8 6.04 7.87 4.56
N SER A 9 7.36 7.90 4.33
CA SER A 9 8.10 6.77 3.79
C SER A 9 7.90 5.55 4.68
N ILE A 10 8.23 5.64 5.97
CA ILE A 10 8.09 4.54 6.94
C ILE A 10 6.65 4.01 6.99
N ALA A 11 5.66 4.90 7.02
CA ALA A 11 4.24 4.51 7.04
C ALA A 11 3.81 3.71 5.81
N THR A 12 4.42 3.96 4.65
CA THR A 12 4.07 3.35 3.36
C THR A 12 4.96 2.18 2.95
N THR A 13 6.08 1.97 3.64
CA THR A 13 7.03 0.88 3.36
C THR A 13 7.10 -0.16 4.49
N GLU A 14 7.15 0.27 5.74
CA GLU A 14 7.46 -0.59 6.89
C GLU A 14 6.21 -0.91 7.71
N LEU A 15 5.30 0.05 7.87
CA LEU A 15 4.13 -0.10 8.73
C LEU A 15 2.87 -0.57 8.00
N THR A 16 2.99 -1.05 6.75
CA THR A 16 1.84 -1.41 5.90
C THR A 16 0.95 -2.53 6.45
N ASN A 17 1.48 -3.32 7.40
CA ASN A 17 0.75 -4.39 8.08
C ASN A 17 0.08 -3.94 9.38
N LYS A 18 0.32 -2.71 9.84
CA LYS A 18 -0.23 -2.23 11.11
C LYS A 18 -1.72 -1.95 10.99
N ILE A 19 -2.40 -2.06 12.13
CA ILE A 19 -3.80 -1.66 12.24
C ILE A 19 -4.01 -0.19 11.82
N GLN A 20 -5.21 0.13 11.34
CA GLN A 20 -5.57 1.47 10.84
C GLN A 20 -5.24 2.60 11.82
N LYS A 21 -5.32 2.33 13.14
CA LYS A 21 -5.00 3.31 14.19
C LYS A 21 -3.58 3.87 14.07
N ALA A 22 -2.59 3.04 13.73
CA ALA A 22 -1.21 3.49 13.52
C ALA A 22 -1.15 4.57 12.43
N HIS A 23 -1.82 4.33 11.31
CA HIS A 23 -1.83 5.24 10.18
C HIS A 23 -2.66 6.52 10.42
N ILE A 24 -3.75 6.43 11.20
CA ILE A 24 -4.53 7.62 11.60
C ILE A 24 -3.68 8.56 12.45
N GLU A 25 -2.98 8.03 13.46
CA GLU A 25 -2.11 8.85 14.31
C GLU A 25 -0.97 9.48 13.50
N ILE A 26 -0.30 8.71 12.63
CA ILE A 26 0.71 9.23 11.71
C ILE A 26 0.14 10.35 10.82
N GLY A 27 -1.02 10.13 10.20
CA GLY A 27 -1.63 11.11 9.32
C GLY A 27 -1.99 12.41 10.04
N LEU A 28 -2.46 12.32 11.29
CA LEU A 28 -2.78 13.47 12.12
C LEU A 28 -1.53 14.29 12.47
N GLU A 29 -0.47 13.64 12.96
CA GLU A 29 0.75 14.36 13.35
C GLU A 29 1.48 14.93 12.13
N ILE A 30 1.50 14.25 10.98
CA ILE A 30 2.01 14.84 9.74
C ILE A 30 1.21 16.09 9.36
N THR A 31 -0.13 16.05 9.50
CA THR A 31 -1.00 17.20 9.17
C THR A 31 -0.69 18.38 10.08
N LYS A 32 -0.50 18.14 11.39
CA LYS A 32 -0.09 19.18 12.34
C LYS A 32 1.30 19.73 12.00
N ALA A 33 2.26 18.87 11.70
CA ALA A 33 3.61 19.30 11.33
C ALA A 33 3.62 20.17 10.07
N VAL A 34 2.82 19.82 9.05
CA VAL A 34 2.66 20.64 7.85
C VAL A 34 1.98 21.98 8.19
N ALA A 35 0.92 21.97 9.01
CA ALA A 35 0.23 23.19 9.43
C ALA A 35 1.15 24.15 10.20
N LYS A 36 1.99 23.62 11.11
CA LYS A 36 3.03 24.39 11.80
C LYS A 36 4.07 24.94 10.82
N ALA A 37 4.56 24.13 9.89
CA ALA A 37 5.59 24.54 8.93
C ALA A 37 5.15 25.68 7.99
N ILE A 38 3.86 25.78 7.68
CA ILE A 38 3.32 26.88 6.84
C ILE A 38 2.82 28.08 7.66
N ASN A 39 2.79 27.98 8.99
CA ASN A 39 2.33 29.05 9.86
C ASN A 39 3.44 30.10 10.04
N PRO A 40 3.25 31.36 9.58
CA PRO A 40 4.27 32.40 9.68
C PRO A 40 4.51 32.87 11.12
N PHE A 41 3.65 32.50 12.07
CA PHE A 41 3.77 32.83 13.49
C PHE A 41 4.38 31.70 14.32
N GLU A 42 4.73 30.57 13.69
CA GLU A 42 5.36 29.46 14.39
C GLU A 42 6.82 29.75 14.69
N SER A 43 7.27 29.31 15.87
CA SER A 43 8.64 29.49 16.33
C SER A 43 9.55 28.39 15.79
N VAL A 44 10.87 28.67 15.70
CA VAL A 44 11.86 27.65 15.33
C VAL A 44 11.87 26.51 16.36
N GLU A 45 11.69 26.85 17.64
CA GLU A 45 11.59 25.90 18.74
C GLU A 45 10.37 24.98 18.59
N GLY A 46 9.20 25.55 18.27
CA GLY A 46 7.96 24.79 18.04
C GLY A 46 8.03 23.85 16.83
N LEU A 47 8.82 24.21 15.81
CA LEU A 47 9.12 23.32 14.67
C LEU A 47 10.05 22.17 15.08
N LYS A 48 11.10 22.43 15.88
CA LYS A 48 12.02 21.38 16.37
C LYS A 48 11.33 20.40 17.32
N GLU A 49 10.45 20.90 18.18
CA GLU A 49 9.64 20.04 19.05
C GLU A 49 8.78 19.08 18.21
N GLU A 50 8.16 19.59 17.16
CA GLU A 50 7.34 18.77 16.25
C GLU A 50 8.16 17.70 15.53
N GLU A 51 9.42 17.98 15.16
CA GLU A 51 10.33 16.96 14.61
C GLU A 51 10.53 15.80 15.59
N SER A 52 10.74 16.10 16.88
CA SER A 52 10.87 15.07 17.92
C SER A 52 9.56 14.29 18.12
N VAL A 53 8.41 14.95 18.03
CA VAL A 53 7.09 14.28 18.11
C VAL A 53 6.93 13.26 16.99
N LEU A 54 7.30 13.60 15.76
CA LEU A 54 7.21 12.69 14.62
C LEU A 54 8.12 11.46 14.77
N ASP A 55 9.33 11.62 15.28
CA ASP A 55 10.25 10.48 15.50
C ASP A 55 9.73 9.57 16.64
N SER A 56 9.30 10.12 17.78
CA SER A 56 8.72 9.33 18.88
C SER A 56 7.40 8.67 18.50
N LEU A 57 6.61 9.30 17.62
CA LEU A 57 5.38 8.71 17.11
C LEU A 57 5.66 7.42 16.34
N ILE A 58 6.69 7.41 15.49
CA ILE A 58 7.08 6.21 14.72
C ILE A 58 7.44 5.07 15.67
N GLU A 59 8.23 5.33 16.69
CA GLU A 59 8.58 4.32 17.71
C GLU A 59 7.32 3.75 18.38
N LYS A 60 6.42 4.64 18.80
CA LYS A 60 5.15 4.26 19.42
C LYS A 60 4.29 3.38 18.51
N VAL A 61 3.96 3.85 17.29
CA VAL A 61 3.04 3.12 16.40
C VAL A 61 3.66 1.85 15.83
N SER A 62 5.00 1.72 15.84
CA SER A 62 5.68 0.48 15.48
C SER A 62 5.38 -0.66 16.46
N THR A 63 5.04 -0.34 17.71
CA THR A 63 4.62 -1.32 18.73
C THR A 63 3.17 -1.76 18.61
N TYR A 64 2.36 -1.12 17.74
CA TYR A 64 0.96 -1.49 17.58
C TYR A 64 0.84 -2.89 16.96
N PRO A 65 -0.26 -3.62 17.23
CA PRO A 65 -0.47 -4.93 16.64
C PRO A 65 -0.56 -4.84 15.11
N ASP A 66 -0.10 -5.90 14.46
CA ASP A 66 -0.33 -6.10 13.03
C ASP A 66 -1.76 -6.58 12.78
N LEU A 67 -2.25 -6.37 11.56
CA LEU A 67 -3.49 -6.91 11.06
C LEU A 67 -3.42 -8.44 11.00
N THR A 68 -4.52 -9.08 11.38
CA THR A 68 -4.73 -10.51 11.20
C THR A 68 -5.37 -10.80 9.85
N ALA A 69 -5.38 -12.08 9.45
CA ALA A 69 -6.00 -12.53 8.20
C ALA A 69 -7.49 -12.16 8.08
N ASP A 70 -8.20 -12.12 9.21
CA ASP A 70 -9.64 -11.87 9.28
C ASP A 70 -10.02 -10.39 9.37
N ASP A 71 -9.05 -9.51 9.65
CA ASP A 71 -9.27 -8.08 9.72
C ASP A 71 -9.57 -7.48 8.34
N THR A 72 -10.36 -6.42 8.31
CA THR A 72 -10.58 -5.63 7.09
C THR A 72 -9.26 -4.99 6.65
N ALA A 73 -8.89 -5.19 5.39
CA ALA A 73 -7.64 -4.70 4.84
C ALA A 73 -7.65 -3.16 4.73
N THR A 74 -6.66 -2.54 5.37
CA THR A 74 -6.43 -1.08 5.24
C THR A 74 -5.99 -0.72 3.82
N ILE A 75 -6.09 0.56 3.46
CA ILE A 75 -5.57 1.05 2.17
C ILE A 75 -4.07 0.76 1.99
N TYR A 76 -3.32 0.79 3.10
CA TYR A 76 -1.89 0.47 3.12
C TYR A 76 -1.64 -1.02 2.88
N TYR A 77 -2.44 -1.90 3.46
CA TYR A 77 -2.36 -3.34 3.17
C TYR A 77 -2.72 -3.65 1.71
N LYS A 78 -3.77 -2.99 1.20
CA LYS A 78 -4.21 -3.11 -0.21
C LYS A 78 -3.16 -2.61 -1.21
N SER A 79 -2.23 -1.74 -0.80
CA SER A 79 -1.15 -1.27 -1.67
C SER A 79 -0.25 -2.40 -2.19
N LYS A 80 -0.18 -3.54 -1.48
CA LYS A 80 0.52 -4.75 -1.93
C LYS A 80 -0.11 -5.29 -3.23
N LEU A 81 -1.44 -5.44 -3.22
CA LEU A 81 -2.19 -5.94 -4.37
C LEU A 81 -2.18 -4.94 -5.53
N ASP A 82 -2.26 -3.63 -5.24
CA ASP A 82 -2.13 -2.58 -6.26
C ASP A 82 -0.78 -2.68 -7.02
N LYS A 83 0.33 -2.81 -6.27
CA LYS A 83 1.67 -3.02 -6.85
C LYS A 83 1.71 -4.29 -7.70
N THR A 84 1.13 -5.40 -7.23
CA THR A 84 1.05 -6.64 -8.01
C THR A 84 0.26 -6.44 -9.30
N ILE A 85 -0.92 -5.81 -9.24
CA ILE A 85 -1.75 -5.51 -10.42
C ILE A 85 -0.97 -4.69 -11.45
N TRP A 86 -0.30 -3.63 -11.03
CA TRP A 86 0.50 -2.80 -11.93
C TRP A 86 1.68 -3.54 -12.53
N ASN A 87 2.43 -4.29 -11.73
CA ASN A 87 3.53 -5.12 -12.22
C ASN A 87 3.03 -6.17 -13.23
N THR A 88 1.90 -6.82 -12.96
CA THR A 88 1.30 -7.78 -13.91
C THR A 88 0.85 -7.10 -15.20
N ARG A 89 0.29 -5.88 -15.17
CA ARG A 89 -0.07 -5.12 -16.38
C ARG A 89 1.17 -4.81 -17.23
N ILE A 90 2.22 -4.26 -16.61
CA ILE A 90 3.49 -3.95 -17.27
C ILE A 90 4.07 -5.22 -17.91
N ASN A 91 4.11 -6.32 -17.15
CA ASN A 91 4.67 -7.58 -17.61
C ASN A 91 3.81 -8.26 -18.68
N ARG A 92 2.48 -8.20 -18.58
CA ARG A 92 1.56 -8.64 -19.62
C ARG A 92 1.86 -7.93 -20.93
N ASP A 93 2.00 -6.61 -20.91
CA ASP A 93 2.24 -5.82 -22.12
C ASP A 93 3.63 -6.09 -22.71
N LYS A 94 4.62 -6.40 -21.86
CA LYS A 94 5.98 -6.71 -22.28
C LYS A 94 6.16 -8.15 -22.79
N TYR A 95 5.49 -9.13 -22.18
CA TYR A 95 5.81 -10.56 -22.37
C TYR A 95 4.66 -11.39 -22.95
N ILE A 96 3.42 -10.92 -22.87
CA ILE A 96 2.22 -11.68 -23.27
C ILE A 96 1.58 -11.08 -24.53
N LEU A 97 1.39 -9.76 -24.55
CA LEU A 97 0.81 -9.04 -25.68
C LEU A 97 1.61 -9.30 -26.96
N ASN A 98 0.93 -9.70 -28.04
CA ASN A 98 1.51 -10.05 -29.35
C ASN A 98 2.57 -11.17 -29.33
N LYS A 99 2.72 -11.88 -28.20
CA LYS A 99 3.69 -12.97 -28.01
C LYS A 99 3.03 -14.30 -27.65
N LYS A 100 1.84 -14.23 -27.03
CA LYS A 100 1.00 -15.39 -26.67
C LYS A 100 -0.35 -15.28 -27.37
N SER A 101 -1.14 -16.35 -27.31
CA SER A 101 -2.49 -16.38 -27.87
C SER A 101 -3.38 -15.28 -27.28
N PHE A 102 -4.36 -14.82 -28.07
CA PHE A 102 -5.37 -13.87 -27.58
C PHE A 102 -6.15 -14.42 -26.39
N GLU A 103 -6.43 -15.73 -26.36
CA GLU A 103 -7.14 -16.36 -25.25
C GLU A 103 -6.29 -16.33 -23.96
N THR A 104 -4.98 -16.58 -24.05
CA THR A 104 -4.04 -16.41 -22.92
C THR A 104 -4.10 -14.98 -22.37
N TYR A 105 -4.02 -13.99 -23.25
CA TYR A 105 -4.07 -12.57 -22.87
C TYR A 105 -5.41 -12.22 -22.20
N LYS A 106 -6.51 -12.71 -22.75
CA LYS A 106 -7.87 -12.49 -22.24
C LYS A 106 -8.08 -13.11 -20.85
N GLU A 107 -7.62 -14.33 -20.63
CA GLU A 107 -7.72 -14.99 -19.32
C GLU A 107 -6.89 -14.26 -18.25
N LEU A 108 -5.68 -13.82 -18.58
CA LEU A 108 -4.90 -12.99 -17.67
C LEU A 108 -5.62 -11.67 -17.35
N ASN A 109 -6.27 -11.03 -18.33
CA ASN A 109 -7.05 -9.81 -18.09
C ASN A 109 -8.27 -10.05 -17.18
N LYS A 110 -8.92 -11.23 -17.24
CA LYS A 110 -9.98 -11.59 -16.29
C LYS A 110 -9.42 -11.70 -14.87
N ALA A 111 -8.25 -12.33 -14.69
CA ALA A 111 -7.60 -12.42 -13.39
C ALA A 111 -7.23 -11.03 -12.83
N ILE A 112 -6.68 -10.13 -13.67
CA ILE A 112 -6.41 -8.74 -13.30
C ILE A 112 -7.71 -8.02 -12.87
N THR A 113 -8.79 -8.18 -13.63
CA THR A 113 -10.09 -7.54 -13.32
C THR A 113 -10.67 -8.04 -11.99
N LYS A 114 -10.56 -9.34 -11.72
CA LYS A 114 -10.96 -9.94 -10.43
C LYS A 114 -10.15 -9.38 -9.27
N ALA A 115 -8.83 -9.26 -9.43
CA ALA A 115 -7.94 -8.66 -8.43
C ALA A 115 -8.30 -7.19 -8.15
N VAL A 116 -8.59 -6.40 -9.18
CA VAL A 116 -9.07 -5.01 -9.03
C VAL A 116 -10.39 -4.96 -8.25
N GLY A 117 -11.32 -5.88 -8.52
CA GLY A 117 -12.58 -5.97 -7.77
C GLY A 117 -12.37 -6.17 -6.27
N ILE A 118 -11.41 -7.03 -5.90
CA ILE A 118 -11.02 -7.26 -4.49
C ILE A 118 -10.36 -6.00 -3.89
N GLN A 119 -9.48 -5.33 -4.63
CA GLN A 119 -8.87 -4.07 -4.18
C GLN A 119 -9.92 -3.00 -3.86
N LEU A 120 -10.90 -2.82 -4.76
CA LEU A 120 -11.93 -1.79 -4.65
C LEU A 120 -13.00 -2.11 -3.59
N ASN A 121 -13.17 -3.38 -3.22
CA ASN A 121 -14.16 -3.76 -2.21
C ASN A 121 -13.73 -3.26 -0.81
N PRO A 122 -14.48 -2.34 -0.17
CA PRO A 122 -14.11 -1.80 1.13
C PRO A 122 -14.14 -2.85 2.25
N ALA A 123 -14.89 -3.94 2.09
CA ALA A 123 -15.04 -5.00 3.07
C ALA A 123 -14.03 -6.15 2.91
N SER A 124 -13.14 -6.09 1.91
CA SER A 124 -12.13 -7.14 1.72
C SER A 124 -11.23 -7.29 2.94
N LYS A 125 -11.05 -8.53 3.37
CA LYS A 125 -10.18 -8.92 4.47
C LYS A 125 -8.72 -9.02 4.02
N CYS A 126 -7.78 -9.00 4.95
CA CYS A 126 -6.36 -9.22 4.64
C CYS A 126 -6.13 -10.53 3.88
N ILE A 127 -6.83 -11.61 4.27
CA ILE A 127 -6.75 -12.90 3.55
C ILE A 127 -7.23 -12.82 2.09
N ASP A 128 -8.23 -11.98 1.78
CA ASP A 128 -8.70 -11.79 0.41
C ASP A 128 -7.61 -11.13 -0.44
N ILE A 129 -6.88 -10.17 0.14
CA ILE A 129 -5.76 -9.49 -0.52
C ILE A 129 -4.63 -10.48 -0.80
N ASP A 130 -4.22 -11.27 0.18
CA ASP A 130 -3.12 -12.22 0.05
C ASP A 130 -3.45 -13.34 -0.95
N ASN A 131 -4.70 -13.82 -0.93
CA ASN A 131 -5.21 -14.77 -1.93
C ASN A 131 -5.28 -14.14 -3.33
N ALA A 132 -5.69 -12.88 -3.45
CA ALA A 132 -5.73 -12.18 -4.74
C ALA A 132 -4.34 -12.03 -5.35
N ILE A 133 -3.32 -11.70 -4.53
CA ILE A 133 -1.92 -11.63 -4.96
C ILE A 133 -1.45 -13.00 -5.46
N THR A 134 -1.68 -14.05 -4.67
CA THR A 134 -1.29 -15.42 -5.02
C THR A 134 -1.95 -15.86 -6.33
N ASN A 135 -3.26 -15.66 -6.46
CA ASN A 135 -4.01 -16.02 -7.65
C ASN A 135 -3.57 -15.24 -8.89
N LEU A 136 -3.27 -13.95 -8.75
CA LEU A 136 -2.80 -13.11 -9.86
C LEU A 136 -1.40 -13.52 -10.33
N ASN A 137 -0.49 -13.81 -9.39
CA ASN A 137 0.84 -14.33 -9.73
C ASN A 137 0.75 -15.67 -10.46
N LEU A 138 -0.08 -16.60 -9.98
CA LEU A 138 -0.29 -17.89 -10.64
C LEU A 138 -0.90 -17.74 -12.05
N ALA A 139 -1.87 -16.83 -12.21
CA ALA A 139 -2.46 -16.54 -13.52
C ALA A 139 -1.42 -15.96 -14.50
N TYR A 140 -0.53 -15.09 -14.01
CA TYR A 140 0.56 -14.56 -14.81
C TYR A 140 1.56 -15.64 -15.22
N GLU A 141 2.00 -16.49 -14.30
CA GLU A 141 2.91 -17.61 -14.61
C GLU A 141 2.28 -18.60 -15.60
N THR A 142 1.00 -18.89 -15.44
CA THR A 142 0.24 -19.72 -16.38
C THR A 142 0.25 -19.10 -17.78
N ALA A 143 -0.02 -17.78 -17.87
CA ALA A 143 0.03 -17.07 -19.14
C ALA A 143 1.43 -17.03 -19.76
N LEU A 144 2.48 -16.91 -18.94
CA LEU A 144 3.86 -16.91 -19.40
C LEU A 144 4.29 -18.27 -19.95
N SER A 145 3.84 -19.34 -19.31
CA SER A 145 4.10 -20.73 -19.70
C SER A 145 3.25 -21.22 -20.90
N SER A 146 2.18 -20.50 -21.26
CA SER A 146 1.34 -20.89 -22.39
C SER A 146 2.12 -20.85 -23.70
N LYS A 147 1.72 -21.68 -24.67
CA LYS A 147 2.24 -21.59 -26.04
C LYS A 147 1.82 -20.28 -26.70
#